data_AF-A0A7W1B256-F1
#
_entry.id   AF-A0A7W1B256-F1
#
_cell.length_a   1.000
_cell.length_b   1.000
_cell.length_c   1.000
_cell.angle_alpha   90.00
_cell.angle_beta   90.00
_cell.angle_gamma   90.00
#
_symmetry.space_group_name_H-M   'P 1'
#
loop_
_entity.id
_entity.type
_entity.pdbx_description
1 polymer ?
#
loop_
_entity_poly.entity_id
_entity_poly.type
_entity_poly.pdbx_seq_one_letter_code
_entity_poly.pdbx_strand_id
1 'polypeptide(L)'
;MTASAGIIRHTWGVEVKLTTAGLAEGERFDAFVTGDDGVEVPAGTFTSIGLATMNCNLQASVHAEDAAGFDTRDSDGIVVMSDTF
;
A
#
# COMPACT_ATOMS: atom_id res chain seq x y z
N MET A 1 12.57 9.08 5.84
CA MET A 1 11.57 8.06 5.46
C MET A 1 11.93 7.52 4.08
N THR A 2 11.78 6.23 3.87
CA THR A 2 11.97 5.57 2.57
C THR A 2 10.80 4.64 2.34
N ALA A 3 10.30 4.58 1.10
CA ALA A 3 9.35 3.56 0.74
C ALA A 3 9.40 3.22 -0.75
N SER A 4 9.02 2.00 -1.08
CA SER A 4 8.85 1.51 -2.44
C SER A 4 7.74 0.46 -2.47
N ALA A 5 6.89 0.52 -3.49
CA ALA A 5 5.85 -0.46 -3.72
C ALA A 5 6.00 -1.07 -5.12
N GLY A 6 5.54 -2.30 -5.29
CA GLY A 6 5.40 -2.94 -6.59
C GLY A 6 4.34 -4.02 -6.52
N ILE A 7 3.76 -4.38 -7.66
CA ILE A 7 2.69 -5.39 -7.73
C ILE A 7 3.15 -6.68 -8.39
N ILE A 8 2.55 -7.77 -7.93
CA ILE A 8 2.57 -9.06 -8.64
C ILE A 8 1.13 -9.54 -8.87
N ARG A 9 0.96 -10.36 -9.91
CA ARG A 9 -0.32 -11.06 -10.15
C ARG A 9 -0.58 -12.05 -9.02
N HIS A 10 -1.75 -11.95 -8.40
CA HIS A 10 -2.24 -12.87 -7.39
C HIS A 10 -3.55 -13.50 -7.88
N THR A 11 -3.93 -14.68 -7.35
CA THR A 11 -5.05 -15.49 -7.88
C THR A 11 -6.38 -14.72 -7.95
N TRP A 12 -6.57 -13.70 -7.10
CA TRP A 12 -7.79 -12.90 -6.99
C TRP A 12 -7.56 -11.39 -7.15
N GLY A 13 -6.45 -10.98 -7.78
CA GLY A 13 -6.14 -9.58 -8.02
C GLY A 13 -4.63 -9.30 -7.99
N VAL A 14 -4.22 -8.31 -7.20
CA VAL A 14 -2.81 -7.96 -7.02
C VAL A 14 -2.36 -8.22 -5.59
N GLU A 15 -1.08 -8.55 -5.47
CA GLU A 15 -0.35 -8.45 -4.21
C GLU A 15 0.69 -7.34 -4.32
N VAL A 16 0.61 -6.35 -3.44
CA VAL A 16 1.56 -5.26 -3.29
C VAL A 16 2.70 -5.72 -2.38
N LYS A 17 3.92 -5.59 -2.88
CA LYS A 17 5.18 -5.74 -2.16
C LYS A 17 5.64 -4.37 -1.70
N LEU A 18 5.34 -4.03 -0.46
CA LEU A 18 5.73 -2.77 0.16
C LEU A 18 6.99 -2.96 1.00
N THR A 19 8.02 -2.17 0.74
CA THR A 19 9.16 -1.99 1.66
C THR A 19 9.15 -0.55 2.16
N THR A 20 9.14 -0.35 3.48
CA THR A 20 9.08 0.99 4.09
C THR A 20 9.90 1.09 5.37
N ALA A 21 10.35 2.30 5.71
CA ALA A 21 11.04 2.62 6.96
C ALA A 21 10.89 4.11 7.32
N GLY A 22 10.85 4.41 8.61
CA GLY A 22 10.83 5.78 9.14
C GLY A 22 9.45 6.45 9.17
N LEU A 23 8.37 5.66 9.11
CA LEU A 23 7.02 6.09 9.50
C LEU A 23 6.95 6.24 11.03
N ALA A 24 6.01 7.04 11.56
CA ALA A 24 5.93 7.22 13.01
C ALA A 24 5.67 5.88 13.72
N GLU A 25 6.47 5.58 14.74
CA GLU A 25 6.40 4.28 15.42
C GLU A 25 5.06 4.10 16.14
N GLY A 26 4.46 2.92 15.99
CA GLY A 26 3.16 2.58 16.59
C GLY A 26 1.95 3.14 15.84
N GLU A 27 2.17 3.96 14.81
CA GLU A 27 1.09 4.50 13.98
C GLU A 27 0.54 3.43 13.02
N ARG A 28 -0.79 3.45 12.85
CA ARG A 28 -1.53 2.57 11.95
C ARG A 28 -1.66 3.24 10.58
N PHE A 29 -1.43 2.45 9.53
CA PHE A 29 -1.61 2.88 8.16
C PHE A 29 -2.55 1.94 7.42
N ASP A 30 -3.51 2.51 6.69
CA ASP A 30 -4.43 1.79 5.82
C ASP A 30 -3.99 1.95 4.36
N ALA A 31 -3.89 0.83 3.65
CA ALA A 31 -3.36 0.75 2.30
C ALA A 31 -4.47 0.53 1.27
N PHE A 32 -4.34 1.13 0.09
CA PHE A 32 -5.32 1.08 -0.99
C PHE A 32 -4.63 0.88 -2.33
N VAL A 33 -5.25 0.11 -3.21
CA VAL A 33 -4.90 0.05 -4.64
C VAL A 33 -5.98 0.78 -5.42
N THR A 34 -5.59 1.66 -6.32
CA THR A 34 -6.50 2.41 -7.19
C THR A 34 -6.53 1.74 -8.56
N GLY A 35 -7.73 1.43 -9.04
CA GLY A 35 -7.96 0.96 -10.41
C GLY A 35 -7.85 2.08 -11.45
N ASP A 36 -7.76 1.74 -12.73
CA ASP A 36 -7.76 2.67 -13.86
C ASP A 36 -9.11 3.39 -14.04
N ASP A 37 -10.17 2.81 -13.49
CA ASP A 37 -11.50 3.40 -13.30
C ASP A 37 -11.56 4.43 -12.14
N GLY A 38 -10.46 4.60 -11.41
CA GLY A 38 -10.32 5.50 -10.26
C GLY A 38 -10.91 4.95 -8.96
N VAL A 39 -11.39 3.71 -8.94
CA VAL A 39 -11.95 3.10 -7.72
C VAL A 39 -10.81 2.63 -6.81
N GLU A 40 -10.91 3.02 -5.55
CA GLU A 40 -9.98 2.58 -4.50
C GLU A 40 -10.47 1.30 -3.84
N VAL A 41 -9.60 0.29 -3.79
CA VAL A 41 -9.85 -0.99 -3.14
C VAL A 41 -8.89 -1.16 -1.96
N PRO A 42 -9.39 -1.42 -0.74
CA PRO A 42 -8.53 -1.67 0.41
C PRO A 42 -7.57 -2.84 0.17
N ALA A 43 -6.29 -2.63 0.47
CA ALA A 43 -5.21 -3.61 0.34
C ALA A 43 -4.76 -4.20 1.69
N GLY A 44 -5.25 -3.63 2.81
CA GLY A 44 -4.96 -4.06 4.17
C GLY A 44 -4.45 -2.92 5.05
N THR A 45 -3.94 -3.28 6.22
CA THR A 45 -3.46 -2.34 7.23
C THR A 45 -2.15 -2.87 7.83
N PHE A 46 -1.24 -1.97 8.18
CA PHE A 46 -0.06 -2.30 8.98
C PHE A 46 0.22 -1.25 10.06
N THR A 47 1.04 -1.62 11.05
CA THR A 47 1.51 -0.72 12.10
C THR A 47 3.02 -0.52 11.95
N SER A 48 3.46 0.73 11.89
CA SER A 48 4.87 1.07 11.75
C SER A 48 5.70 0.65 12.97
N ILE A 49 6.92 0.18 12.72
CA ILE A 49 7.95 -0.10 13.74
C ILE A 49 9.05 0.99 13.76
N GLY A 50 8.72 2.20 13.30
CA GLY A 50 9.62 3.34 13.37
C GLY A 50 10.72 3.29 12.31
N LEU A 51 11.97 3.39 12.75
CA LEU A 51 13.14 3.50 11.87
C LEU A 51 13.54 2.19 11.19
N ALA A 52 13.06 1.05 11.68
CA ALA A 52 13.41 -0.26 11.12
C ALA A 52 12.62 -0.55 9.83
N THR A 53 13.26 -1.29 8.92
CA THR A 53 12.63 -1.69 7.65
C THR A 53 11.54 -2.72 7.86
N MET A 54 10.36 -2.44 7.28
CA MET A 54 9.25 -3.38 7.17
C MET A 54 9.11 -3.85 5.73
N ASN A 55 8.79 -5.14 5.57
CA ASN A 55 8.35 -5.71 4.31
C ASN A 55 6.93 -6.21 4.50
N CYS A 56 5.98 -5.58 3.81
CA CYS A 56 4.56 -5.88 3.89
C CYS A 56 4.09 -6.48 2.56
N ASN A 57 3.33 -7.56 2.67
CA ASN A 57 2.63 -8.20 1.55
C ASN A 57 1.14 -7.89 1.73
N LEU A 58 0.61 -7.03 0.87
CA LEU A 58 -0.75 -6.49 0.96
C LEU A 58 -1.54 -6.95 -0.27
N GLN A 59 -2.84 -7.19 -0.16
CA GLN A 59 -3.61 -7.81 -1.24
C GLN A 59 -4.88 -7.02 -1.50
N ALA A 60 -5.15 -6.71 -2.77
CA ALA A 60 -6.36 -6.03 -3.20
C ALA A 60 -7.02 -6.79 -4.36
N SER A 61 -8.35 -6.81 -4.37
CA SER A 61 -9.15 -7.45 -5.42
C SER A 61 -9.27 -6.55 -6.66
N VAL A 62 -8.12 -6.11 -7.17
CA VAL A 62 -7.97 -5.34 -8.41
C VAL A 62 -7.20 -6.21 -9.40
N HIS A 63 -7.67 -6.30 -10.65
CA HIS A 63 -6.96 -7.01 -11.69
C HIS A 63 -5.62 -6.32 -11.97
N ALA A 64 -4.56 -7.10 -12.19
CA ALA A 64 -3.21 -6.53 -12.36
C ALA A 64 -3.05 -5.65 -13.61
N GLU A 65 -3.92 -5.80 -14.60
CA GLU A 65 -3.95 -4.96 -15.81
C GLU A 65 -4.69 -3.63 -15.62
N ASP A 66 -5.56 -3.57 -14.60
CA ASP A 66 -6.37 -2.41 -14.27
C ASP A 66 -5.78 -1.64 -13.07
N ALA A 67 -4.74 -2.15 -12.40
CA ALA A 67 -4.12 -1.49 -11.26
C ALA A 67 -3.30 -0.27 -11.70
N ALA A 68 -3.70 0.92 -11.25
CA ALA A 68 -3.11 2.20 -11.66
C ALA A 68 -2.27 2.88 -10.57
N GLY A 69 -2.52 2.59 -9.29
CA GLY A 69 -1.73 3.18 -8.20
C GLY A 69 -1.91 2.54 -6.84
N PHE A 70 -1.13 3.03 -5.87
CA PHE A 70 -1.12 2.57 -4.50
C PHE A 70 -0.87 3.69 -3.52
N ASP A 71 -1.74 3.80 -2.52
CA ASP A 71 -1.65 4.80 -1.46
C ASP A 71 -1.68 4.14 -0.09
N THR A 72 -0.98 4.76 0.88
CA THR A 72 -1.18 4.47 2.30
C THR A 72 -1.57 5.73 3.04
N ARG A 73 -2.56 5.61 3.92
CA ARG A 73 -3.12 6.70 4.72
C ARG A 73 -2.89 6.47 6.20
N ASP A 74 -2.62 7.55 6.93
CA ASP A 74 -2.61 7.53 8.39
C ASP A 74 -4.04 7.50 8.99
N SER A 75 -4.14 7.57 10.32
CA SER A 75 -5.43 7.56 11.01
C SER A 75 -6.30 8.79 10.74
N ASP A 76 -5.72 9.90 10.29
CA ASP A 76 -6.43 11.11 9.90
C ASP A 76 -6.89 11.06 8.42
N GLY A 77 -6.56 9.98 7.71
CA GLY A 77 -6.87 9.77 6.30
C GLY A 77 -5.89 10.49 5.36
N ILE A 78 -4.79 11.02 5.88
CA ILE A 78 -3.79 11.74 5.07
C ILE A 78 -2.92 10.72 4.34
N VAL A 79 -2.78 10.91 3.02
CA VAL A 79 -1.88 10.10 2.21
C VAL A 79 -0.44 10.42 2.59
N VAL A 80 0.25 9.45 3.20
CA VAL A 80 1.66 9.55 3.60
C VAL A 80 2.62 8.95 2.57
N MET A 81 2.08 8.15 1.65
CA MET A 81 2.81 7.53 0.56
C MET A 81 1.85 7.26 -0.58
N SER A 82 2.32 7.53 -1.79
CA SER A 82 1.58 7.33 -3.04
C SER A 82 2.56 6.87 -4.12
N ASP A 83 2.12 5.96 -4.97
CA ASP A 83 2.87 5.48 -6.13
C ASP A 83 1.91 5.13 -7.28
N THR A 84 2.42 5.19 -8.51
CA THR A 84 1.70 4.80 -9.72
C THR A 84 2.44 3.65 -10.40
N PHE A 85 1.70 2.69 -10.96
CA PHE A 85 2.27 1.49 -11.58
C PHE A 85 2.59 1.67 -13.07
#